data_AF-A0A7Y5BUR4-F1
#
_entry.id   AF-A0A7Y5BUR4-F1
#
_cell.length_a   1.000
_cell.length_b   1.000
_cell.length_c   1.000
_cell.angle_alpha   90.00
_cell.angle_beta   90.00
_cell.angle_gamma   90.00
#
_symmetry.space_group_name_H-M   'P 1'
#
loop_
_entity.id
_entity.type
_entity.pdbx_description
1 polymer ?
#
loop_
_entity_poly.entity_id
_entity_poly.type
_entity_poly.pdbx_seq_one_letter_code
_entity_poly.pdbx_strand_id
1 'polypeptide(L)'
;WLADVGFGASFLEPLRLNQRASQADPAGNFRIIEQRDGFEMQEWVSDHFESQHFFTLTAHTLPAFEAMCHYHQTSPNSHFTQKLVCSKAIPTGRLTLSGKRLIRTQQGAREEQVVEGADEINHLLDVHFGIKLA
;
A
#
# COMPACT_ATOMS: atom_id res chain seq x y z
N TRP A 1 12.40 7.08 12.65
CA TRP A 1 11.09 7.14 11.98
C TRP A 1 11.02 6.02 10.97
N LEU A 2 9.83 5.46 10.72
CA LEU A 2 9.54 4.52 9.66
C LEU A 2 8.83 5.30 8.54
N ALA A 3 9.30 5.14 7.31
CA ALA A 3 8.66 5.69 6.12
C ALA A 3 8.49 4.57 5.11
N ASP A 4 7.29 4.44 4.56
CA ASP A 4 6.97 3.47 3.52
C ASP A 4 6.01 4.12 2.52
N VAL A 5 6.51 4.36 1.31
CA VAL A 5 5.73 4.91 0.19
C VAL A 5 5.44 3.86 -0.89
N GLY A 6 5.74 2.58 -0.61
CA GLY A 6 5.65 1.46 -1.55
C GLY A 6 4.61 0.40 -1.18
N PHE A 7 4.10 0.38 0.06
CA PHE A 7 3.13 -0.63 0.51
C PHE A 7 1.75 -0.55 -0.19
N GLY A 8 1.44 0.55 -0.86
CA GLY A 8 0.12 0.81 -1.41
C GLY A 8 -0.76 1.53 -0.40
N ALA A 9 -1.83 0.89 0.09
CA ALA A 9 -2.72 1.46 1.09
C ALA A 9 -2.07 1.36 2.48
N SER A 10 -1.52 2.47 2.98
CA SER A 10 -0.90 2.56 4.30
C SER A 10 -0.85 4.02 4.77
N PHE A 11 -0.15 4.25 5.89
CA PHE A 11 0.12 5.57 6.48
C PHE A 11 0.77 6.53 5.48
N LEU A 12 0.50 7.83 5.64
CA LEU A 12 1.02 8.88 4.76
C LEU A 12 2.18 9.65 5.39
N GLU A 13 2.19 9.77 6.71
CA GLU A 13 3.20 10.48 7.48
C GLU A 13 4.17 9.49 8.14
N PRO A 14 5.45 9.85 8.31
CA PRO A 14 6.41 8.98 8.97
C PRO A 14 5.96 8.58 10.38
N LEU A 15 6.06 7.29 10.70
CA LEU A 15 5.76 6.79 12.04
C LEU A 15 6.98 6.87 12.96
N ARG A 16 6.78 7.21 14.23
CA ARG A 16 7.84 7.20 15.26
C ARG A 16 8.17 5.76 15.63
N LEU A 17 9.41 5.33 15.34
CA LEU A 17 9.90 3.98 15.65
C LEU A 17 9.97 3.67 17.15
N ASN A 18 10.07 4.69 18.01
CA ASN A 18 10.16 4.54 19.47
C ASN A 18 8.83 4.76 20.19
N GLN A 19 7.71 4.92 19.46
CA GLN A 19 6.38 5.07 20.04
C GLN A 19 5.56 3.80 19.79
N ARG A 20 5.18 3.11 20.87
CA ARG A 20 4.38 1.87 20.84
C ARG A 20 2.87 2.15 20.87
N ALA A 21 2.46 3.31 21.39
CA ALA A 21 1.08 3.76 21.37
C ALA A 21 0.60 4.07 19.95
N SER A 22 -0.73 4.12 19.77
CA SER A 22 -1.36 4.53 18.52
C SER A 22 -0.82 5.89 18.04
N GLN A 23 -0.65 6.01 16.72
CA GLN A 23 -0.20 7.19 16.01
C GLN A 23 -1.28 7.53 14.98
N ALA A 24 -1.89 8.71 15.14
CA ALA A 24 -2.89 9.20 14.21
C ALA A 24 -2.21 9.69 12.92
N ASP A 25 -2.80 9.32 11.79
CA ASP A 25 -2.37 9.63 10.44
C ASP A 25 -3.62 9.98 9.59
N PRO A 26 -3.52 10.80 8.54
CA PRO A 26 -4.68 11.09 7.69
C PRO A 26 -5.31 9.85 7.02
N ALA A 27 -4.56 8.76 6.84
CA ALA A 27 -5.04 7.49 6.32
C ALA A 27 -5.57 6.52 7.38
N GLY A 28 -5.39 6.79 8.68
CA GLY A 28 -5.84 5.89 9.74
C GLY A 28 -5.07 6.02 11.04
N ASN A 29 -5.20 5.02 11.92
CA ASN A 29 -4.40 4.92 13.13
C ASN A 29 -3.44 3.75 13.00
N PHE A 30 -2.17 3.99 13.27
CA PHE A 30 -1.12 2.99 13.11
C PHE A 30 -0.32 2.83 14.40
N ARG A 31 0.31 1.69 14.59
CA ARG A 31 1.29 1.50 15.66
C ARG A 31 2.41 0.58 15.21
N ILE A 32 3.53 0.69 15.91
CA ILE A 32 4.68 -0.19 15.75
C ILE A 32 4.89 -0.89 17.09
N ILE A 33 4.78 -2.22 17.12
CA ILE A 33 5.03 -3.02 18.31
C ILE A 33 6.35 -3.77 18.18
N GLU A 34 7.03 -3.96 19.32
CA GLU A 34 8.21 -4.82 19.39
C GLU A 34 7.78 -6.28 19.50
N GLN A 35 8.44 -7.11 18.71
CA GLN A 35 8.35 -8.56 18.75
C GLN A 35 9.74 -9.12 19.08
N ARG A 36 9.83 -10.41 19.40
CA ARG A 36 11.10 -11.06 19.80
C ARG A 36 12.25 -10.78 18.82
N ASP A 37 11.96 -10.81 17.52
CA ASP A 37 12.99 -10.78 16.47
C ASP A 37 12.93 -9.49 15.60
N GLY A 38 12.14 -8.48 16.00
CA GLY A 38 11.96 -7.27 15.20
C GLY A 38 10.72 -6.47 15.59
N PHE A 39 10.08 -5.89 14.58
CA PHE A 39 8.97 -4.96 14.75
C PHE A 39 7.84 -5.32 13.82
N GLU A 40 6.62 -5.08 14.28
CA GLU A 40 5.41 -5.27 13.49
C GLU A 40 4.67 -3.96 13.37
N MET A 41 4.40 -3.55 12.12
CA MET A 41 3.56 -2.41 11.80
C MET A 41 2.11 -2.89 11.75
N GLN A 42 1.24 -2.21 12.48
CA GLN A 42 -0.18 -2.55 12.57
C GLN A 42 -1.04 -1.34 12.26
N GLU A 43 -2.19 -1.59 11.66
CA GLU A 43 -3.22 -0.60 11.33
C GLU A 43 -4.47 -0.90 12.16
N TRP A 44 -5.16 0.14 12.61
CA TRP A 44 -6.47 0.01 13.27
C TRP A 44 -7.56 -0.22 12.23
N VAL A 45 -8.13 -1.41 12.20
CA VAL A 45 -9.17 -1.85 11.28
C VAL A 45 -10.28 -2.54 12.09
N SER A 46 -11.54 -2.19 11.84
CA SER A 46 -12.71 -2.85 12.47
C SER A 46 -12.56 -3.05 13.99
N ASP A 47 -12.28 -1.98 14.71
CA ASP A 47 -12.13 -1.94 16.18
C ASP A 47 -11.00 -2.78 16.79
N HIS A 48 -10.01 -3.17 16.00
CA HIS A 48 -8.80 -3.79 16.51
C HIS A 48 -7.57 -3.43 15.66
N PHE A 49 -6.38 -3.76 16.16
CA PHE A 49 -5.15 -3.61 15.37
C PHE A 49 -4.87 -4.88 14.58
N GLU A 50 -4.79 -4.75 13.27
CA GLU A 50 -4.40 -5.81 12.33
C GLU A 50 -2.95 -5.62 11.88
N SER A 51 -2.23 -6.74 11.79
CA SER A 51 -0.85 -6.76 11.34
C SER A 51 -0.73 -6.55 9.84
N GLN A 52 0.16 -5.64 9.44
CA GLN A 52 0.41 -5.31 8.04
C GLN A 52 1.70 -5.98 7.54
N HIS A 53 2.82 -5.64 8.17
CA HIS A 53 4.11 -6.26 7.85
C HIS A 53 5.07 -6.24 9.03
N PHE A 54 6.06 -7.13 8.95
CA PHE A 54 7.14 -7.28 9.91
C PHE A 54 8.45 -6.77 9.31
N PHE A 55 9.29 -6.12 10.11
CA PHE A 55 10.61 -5.66 9.70
C PHE A 55 11.63 -5.73 10.83
N THR A 56 12.92 -5.71 10.47
CA THR A 56 14.03 -5.54 11.40
C THR A 56 14.75 -4.22 11.12
N LEU A 57 15.62 -3.78 12.04
CA LEU A 57 16.48 -2.61 11.82
C LEU A 57 17.80 -2.96 11.12
N THR A 58 17.92 -4.18 10.61
CA THR A 58 19.10 -4.61 9.85
C THR A 58 19.16 -3.83 8.54
N ALA A 59 20.26 -3.11 8.33
CA ALA A 59 20.48 -2.42 7.08
C ALA A 59 20.80 -3.40 5.95
N HIS A 60 20.19 -3.19 4.79
CA HIS A 60 20.41 -3.99 3.58
C HIS A 60 20.92 -3.11 2.44
N THR A 61 21.77 -3.66 1.59
CA THR A 61 22.22 -3.02 0.35
C THR A 61 21.19 -3.22 -0.77
N LEU A 62 21.23 -2.39 -1.81
CA LEU A 62 20.30 -2.52 -2.94
C LEU A 62 20.26 -3.93 -3.57
N PRO A 63 21.40 -4.64 -3.79
CA PRO A 63 21.37 -5.99 -4.33
C PRO A 63 20.60 -7.01 -3.48
N ALA A 64 20.46 -6.77 -2.17
CA ALA A 64 19.71 -7.67 -1.30
C ALA A 64 18.21 -7.74 -1.66
N PHE A 65 17.68 -6.74 -2.38
CA PHE A 65 16.29 -6.67 -2.80
C PHE A 65 16.02 -7.28 -4.18
N GLU A 66 17.06 -7.47 -5.00
CA GLU A 66 16.93 -7.88 -6.40
C GLU A 66 16.14 -9.17 -6.58
N ALA A 67 16.38 -10.18 -5.74
CA ALA A 67 15.70 -11.46 -5.82
C ALA A 67 14.17 -11.32 -5.63
N MET A 68 13.74 -10.54 -4.63
CA MET A 68 12.32 -10.32 -4.37
C MET A 68 11.68 -9.37 -5.39
N CYS A 69 12.41 -8.36 -5.85
CA CYS A 69 11.97 -7.51 -6.96
C CYS A 69 11.74 -8.35 -8.23
N HIS A 70 12.68 -9.22 -8.58
CA HIS A 70 12.56 -10.10 -9.73
C HIS A 70 11.37 -11.05 -9.57
N TYR A 71 11.23 -11.69 -8.40
CA TYR A 71 10.09 -12.56 -8.10
C TYR A 71 8.76 -11.82 -8.31
N HIS A 72 8.60 -10.62 -7.75
CA HIS A 72 7.35 -9.89 -7.86
C HIS A 72 7.03 -9.39 -9.27
N GLN A 73 8.05 -9.16 -10.10
CA GLN A 73 7.91 -8.72 -11.49
C GLN A 73 7.64 -9.85 -12.49
N THR A 74 8.11 -11.07 -12.24
CA THR A 74 8.14 -12.13 -13.27
C THR A 74 7.48 -13.43 -12.87
N SER A 75 7.39 -13.74 -11.57
CA SER A 75 6.87 -15.03 -11.12
C SER A 75 5.37 -15.13 -11.39
N PRO A 76 4.87 -16.22 -11.98
CA PRO A 76 3.42 -16.43 -12.13
C PRO A 76 2.70 -16.58 -10.80
N ASN A 77 3.42 -16.80 -9.70
CA ASN A 77 2.87 -16.92 -8.35
C ASN A 77 2.77 -15.58 -7.60
N SER A 78 3.33 -14.50 -8.17
CA SER A 78 3.23 -13.16 -7.59
C SER A 78 1.83 -12.59 -7.83
N HIS A 79 1.24 -11.96 -6.81
CA HIS A 79 -0.02 -11.24 -6.99
C HIS A 79 0.08 -10.16 -8.09
N PHE A 80 1.25 -9.54 -8.22
CA PHE A 80 1.48 -8.43 -9.15
C PHE A 80 1.54 -8.87 -10.62
N THR A 81 1.80 -10.14 -10.91
CA THR A 81 1.74 -10.69 -12.28
C THR A 81 0.36 -11.26 -12.62
N GLN A 82 -0.45 -11.57 -11.61
CA GLN A 82 -1.79 -12.12 -11.77
C GLN A 82 -2.88 -11.06 -11.84
N LYS A 83 -2.66 -9.89 -11.23
CA LYS A 83 -3.70 -8.87 -11.08
C LYS A 83 -3.13 -7.46 -11.23
N LEU A 84 -3.79 -6.66 -12.07
CA LEU A 84 -3.54 -5.22 -12.14
C LEU A 84 -3.83 -4.56 -10.79
N VAL A 85 -2.86 -3.80 -10.29
CA VAL A 85 -3.04 -2.90 -9.16
C VAL A 85 -2.32 -1.58 -9.41
N CYS A 86 -3.00 -0.47 -9.20
CA CYS A 86 -2.40 0.86 -9.21
C CYS A 86 -3.06 1.65 -8.08
N SER A 87 -2.28 2.14 -7.11
CA SER A 87 -2.81 2.89 -5.97
C SER A 87 -2.11 4.23 -5.85
N LYS A 88 -2.88 5.25 -5.47
CA LYS A 88 -2.41 6.62 -5.30
C LYS A 88 -3.13 7.27 -4.12
N ALA A 89 -2.34 7.77 -3.18
CA ALA A 89 -2.85 8.70 -2.17
C ALA A 89 -3.26 10.01 -2.85
N ILE A 90 -4.40 10.55 -2.45
CA ILE A 90 -4.95 11.83 -2.93
C ILE A 90 -5.31 12.70 -1.71
N PRO A 91 -5.45 14.03 -1.85
CA PRO A 91 -5.69 14.90 -0.70
C PRO A 91 -6.91 14.52 0.16
N THR A 92 -7.91 13.87 -0.43
CA THR A 92 -9.14 13.47 0.26
C THR A 92 -9.18 11.99 0.67
N GLY A 93 -8.10 11.23 0.45
CA GLY A 93 -8.01 9.81 0.79
C GLY A 93 -7.17 9.02 -0.20
N ARG A 94 -7.76 7.99 -0.82
CA ARG A 94 -7.03 7.08 -1.72
C ARG A 94 -7.85 6.68 -2.92
N LEU A 95 -7.16 6.51 -4.04
CA LEU A 95 -7.69 5.90 -5.25
C LEU A 95 -6.89 4.65 -5.58
N THR A 96 -7.58 3.55 -5.88
CA THR A 96 -6.94 2.28 -6.23
C THR A 96 -7.67 1.64 -7.40
N LEU A 97 -6.99 1.44 -8.53
CA LEU A 97 -7.42 0.55 -9.60
C LEU A 97 -6.97 -0.87 -9.25
N SER A 98 -7.90 -1.82 -9.14
CA SER A 98 -7.62 -3.22 -8.77
C SER A 98 -8.38 -4.19 -9.67
N GLY A 99 -7.68 -4.76 -10.65
CA GLY A 99 -8.31 -5.52 -11.73
C GLY A 99 -9.30 -4.64 -12.51
N LYS A 100 -10.57 -5.04 -12.51
CA LYS A 100 -11.69 -4.33 -13.17
C LYS A 100 -12.48 -3.43 -12.23
N ARG A 101 -11.84 -2.87 -11.22
CA ARG A 101 -12.50 -2.04 -10.21
C ARG A 101 -11.69 -0.79 -9.90
N LEU A 102 -12.33 0.37 -9.98
CA LEU A 102 -11.82 1.61 -9.43
C LEU A 102 -12.40 1.79 -8.03
N ILE A 103 -11.53 1.85 -7.02
CA ILE A 103 -11.89 1.94 -5.61
C ILE A 103 -11.47 3.32 -5.11
N ARG A 104 -12.42 4.05 -4.53
CA ARG A 104 -12.20 5.35 -3.92
C ARG A 104 -12.51 5.25 -2.43
N THR A 105 -11.53 5.55 -1.59
CA THR A 105 -11.71 5.63 -0.14
C THR A 105 -11.53 7.08 0.28
N GLN A 106 -12.59 7.71 0.83
CA GLN A 106 -12.60 9.11 1.26
C GLN A 106 -13.53 9.27 2.47
N GLN A 107 -13.12 10.05 3.46
CA GLN A 107 -13.95 10.39 4.64
C GLN A 107 -14.60 9.16 5.34
N GLY A 108 -13.89 8.03 5.38
CA GLY A 108 -14.41 6.77 5.94
C GLY A 108 -15.39 6.01 5.05
N ALA A 109 -15.76 6.55 3.89
CA ALA A 109 -16.56 5.86 2.88
C ALA A 109 -15.65 5.18 1.85
N ARG A 110 -16.12 4.04 1.35
CA ARG A 110 -15.46 3.26 0.31
C ARG A 110 -16.44 3.00 -0.82
N GLU A 111 -16.12 3.53 -1.99
CA GLU A 111 -16.92 3.40 -3.20
C GLU A 111 -16.16 2.55 -4.22
N GLU A 112 -16.87 1.65 -4.90
CA GLU A 112 -16.32 0.85 -5.98
C GLU A 112 -17.10 1.11 -7.27
N GLN A 113 -16.40 1.29 -8.37
CA GLN A 113 -16.94 1.33 -9.71
C GLN A 113 -16.35 0.19 -10.54
N VAL A 114 -17.18 -0.54 -11.28
CA VAL A 114 -16.74 -1.53 -12.26
C VAL A 114 -16.11 -0.82 -13.46
N VAL A 115 -14.99 -1.35 -13.95
CA VAL A 115 -14.25 -0.84 -15.10
C VAL A 115 -14.33 -1.85 -16.24
N GLU A 116 -14.73 -1.41 -17.42
CA GLU A 116 -15.00 -2.20 -18.59
C GLU A 116 -13.88 -2.11 -19.64
N GLY A 117 -13.24 -3.25 -19.89
CA GLY A 117 -12.27 -3.38 -20.96
C GLY A 117 -10.93 -2.68 -20.71
N ALA A 118 -10.03 -2.81 -21.68
CA ALA A 118 -8.67 -2.27 -21.58
C ALA A 118 -8.63 -0.75 -21.84
N ASP A 119 -9.50 -0.23 -22.70
CA ASP A 119 -9.50 1.20 -23.04
C ASP A 119 -9.91 2.07 -21.85
N GLU A 120 -10.91 1.66 -21.07
CA GLU A 120 -11.28 2.36 -19.84
C GLU A 120 -10.16 2.27 -18.79
N ILE A 121 -9.51 1.11 -18.64
CA ILE A 121 -8.34 0.96 -17.77
C ILE A 121 -7.25 1.96 -18.15
N ASN A 122 -6.89 2.04 -19.44
CA ASN A 122 -5.86 2.94 -19.94
C ASN A 122 -6.24 4.41 -19.70
N HIS A 123 -7.50 4.76 -19.95
CA HIS A 123 -8.01 6.10 -19.68
C HIS A 123 -7.94 6.47 -18.19
N LEU A 124 -8.34 5.55 -17.30
CA LEU A 124 -8.27 5.76 -15.85
C LEU A 124 -6.83 5.88 -15.35
N LEU A 125 -5.91 5.06 -15.88
CA LEU A 125 -4.48 5.15 -15.59
C LEU A 125 -3.92 6.54 -15.93
N ASP A 126 -4.27 7.09 -17.09
CA ASP A 126 -3.82 8.43 -17.48
C ASP A 126 -4.44 9.51 -16.59
N VAL A 127 -5.79 9.59 -16.55
CA VAL A 127 -6.51 10.69 -15.92
C VAL A 127 -6.31 10.74 -14.40
N HIS A 128 -6.24 9.59 -13.73
CA HIS A 128 -6.18 9.57 -12.27
C HIS A 128 -4.78 9.29 -11.73
N PHE A 129 -4.00 8.45 -12.41
CA PHE A 129 -2.69 8.01 -11.92
C PHE A 129 -1.53 8.70 -12.64
N GLY A 130 -1.77 9.38 -13.76
CA GLY A 130 -0.73 10.04 -14.55
C GLY A 130 0.15 9.04 -15.31
N ILE A 131 -0.37 7.84 -15.59
CA ILE A 131 0.35 6.76 -16.26
C ILE A 131 -0.22 6.59 -17.66
N LYS A 132 0.58 6.91 -18.68
CA LYS A 132 0.24 6.67 -20.08
C LYS A 132 0.92 5.40 -20.55
N LEU A 133 0.12 4.44 -21.00
CA LEU A 133 0.64 3.26 -21.68
C LEU A 133 0.85 3.60 -23.16
N ALA A 134 1.93 3.06 -23.73
CA ALA A 134 2.34 3.29 -25.11
C ALA A 134 1.56 2.42 -26.10
#